data_AF-A0AAD9F2F2-F1
#
_entry.id   AF-A0AAD9F2F2-F1
#
_cell.length_a   1.000
_cell.length_b   1.000
_cell.length_c   1.000
_cell.angle_alpha   90.00
_cell.angle_beta   90.00
_cell.angle_gamma   90.00
#
_symmetry.space_group_name_H-M   'P 1'
#
loop_
_entity.id
_entity.type
_entity.pdbx_description
1 polymer ?
#
loop_
_entity_poly.entity_id
_entity_poly.type
_entity_poly.pdbx_seq_one_letter_code
_entity_poly.pdbx_strand_id
1 'polypeptide(L)'
;MEWGISTESPEVAPYLRGAGRGQQVVLEGNRLVLTCLAGGSWPLQYRWTFNNINVTDWAPQYRLAIPSLKRTDAGLYQCMVRNRMGAVIHRKTEVQVAFLGTFSAEEQRKTVIQGRPAIISLPPLASFPRPLVTWYKDGHKIIPNNQ
;
A
#
# COMPACT_ATOMS: atom_id res chain seq x y z
N MET A 1 42.78 -45.21 1.53
CA MET A 1 42.91 -43.78 1.88
C MET A 1 41.99 -43.03 0.93
N GLU A 2 40.71 -42.95 1.27
CA GLU A 2 39.70 -42.26 0.47
C GLU A 2 39.71 -40.79 0.86
N TRP A 3 40.08 -39.92 -0.08
CA TRP A 3 39.92 -38.49 0.06
C TRP A 3 38.43 -38.17 -0.08
N GLY A 4 37.75 -38.04 1.05
CA GLY A 4 36.40 -37.51 1.08
C GLY A 4 36.41 -36.06 0.60
N ILE A 5 36.08 -35.85 -0.67
CA ILE A 5 35.80 -34.50 -1.18
C ILE A 5 34.50 -34.09 -0.52
N SER A 6 34.59 -33.28 0.54
CA SER A 6 33.44 -32.54 1.03
C SER A 6 33.01 -31.58 -0.09
N THR A 7 32.06 -32.01 -0.92
CA THR A 7 31.43 -31.13 -1.90
C THR A 7 30.62 -30.10 -1.12
N GLU A 8 31.27 -28.99 -0.77
CA GLU A 8 30.61 -27.82 -0.23
C GLU A 8 29.61 -27.35 -1.29
N SER A 9 28.33 -27.26 -0.91
CA SER A 9 27.28 -26.83 -1.85
C SER A 9 27.65 -25.42 -2.36
N PRO A 10 27.55 -25.16 -3.68
CA PRO A 10 27.94 -23.87 -4.24
C PRO A 10 27.15 -22.75 -3.56
N GLU A 11 27.85 -21.70 -3.17
CA GLU A 11 27.22 -20.55 -2.54
C GLU A 11 26.45 -19.72 -3.56
N VAL A 12 25.18 -19.45 -3.28
CA VAL A 12 24.25 -18.78 -4.19
C VAL A 12 23.86 -17.41 -3.60
N ALA A 13 24.10 -16.35 -4.37
CA ALA A 13 23.64 -15.00 -4.02
C ALA A 13 22.11 -14.91 -3.97
N PRO A 14 21.53 -13.97 -3.20
CA PRO A 14 20.08 -13.88 -3.06
C PRO A 14 19.41 -13.49 -4.38
N TYR A 15 18.31 -14.16 -4.71
CA TYR A 15 17.48 -13.85 -5.87
C TYR A 15 16.00 -13.81 -5.47
N LEU A 16 15.26 -12.88 -6.07
CA LEU A 16 13.85 -12.66 -5.75
C LEU A 16 12.98 -13.77 -6.35
N ARG A 17 11.95 -14.17 -5.61
CA ARG A 17 10.92 -15.11 -6.06
C ARG A 17 9.57 -14.41 -6.06
N GLY A 18 8.75 -14.70 -7.08
CA GLY A 18 7.46 -14.03 -7.26
C GLY A 18 7.61 -12.56 -7.65
N ALA A 19 6.49 -11.95 -8.04
CA ALA A 19 6.42 -10.53 -8.33
C ALA A 19 5.85 -9.78 -7.11
N GLY A 20 6.50 -8.69 -6.71
CA GLY A 20 5.89 -7.72 -5.81
C GLY A 20 4.61 -7.16 -6.41
N ARG A 21 3.58 -7.02 -5.58
CA ARG A 21 2.39 -6.27 -5.98
C ARG A 21 2.80 -4.80 -6.13
N GLY A 22 2.51 -4.20 -7.29
CA GLY A 22 2.85 -2.80 -7.55
C GLY A 22 2.10 -1.85 -6.61
N GLN A 23 0.81 -2.13 -6.39
CA GLN A 23 -0.07 -1.37 -5.51
C GLN A 23 -1.00 -2.32 -4.75
N GLN A 24 -1.32 -1.98 -3.50
CA GLN A 24 -2.30 -2.67 -2.67
C GLN A 24 -3.17 -1.65 -1.93
N VAL A 25 -4.47 -1.75 -2.09
CA VAL A 25 -5.45 -0.96 -1.33
C VAL A 25 -6.03 -1.84 -0.23
N VAL A 26 -5.96 -1.38 1.02
CA VAL A 26 -6.46 -2.12 2.18
C VAL A 26 -7.24 -1.18 3.09
N LEU A 27 -8.32 -1.66 3.71
CA LEU A 27 -9.16 -0.83 4.59
C LEU A 27 -8.41 -0.41 5.86
N GLU A 28 -8.70 0.81 6.35
CA GLU A 28 -8.30 1.28 7.67
C GLU A 28 -8.77 0.28 8.75
N GLY A 29 -7.90 0.01 9.73
CA GLY A 29 -8.13 -0.95 10.80
C GLY A 29 -7.80 -2.40 10.46
N ASN A 30 -7.75 -2.78 9.17
CA ASN A 30 -7.45 -4.15 8.76
C ASN A 30 -5.97 -4.51 8.92
N ARG A 31 -5.69 -5.82 9.02
CA ARG A 31 -4.34 -6.37 9.03
C ARG A 31 -3.73 -6.41 7.62
N LEU A 32 -2.50 -5.90 7.49
CA LEU A 32 -1.66 -6.06 6.29
C LEU A 32 -0.48 -6.98 6.59
N VAL A 33 -0.16 -7.86 5.64
CA VAL A 33 1.07 -8.66 5.66
C VAL A 33 1.76 -8.54 4.30
N LEU A 34 2.94 -7.93 4.30
CA LEU A 34 3.83 -7.90 3.15
C LEU A 34 4.82 -9.08 3.25
N THR A 35 5.16 -9.64 2.10
CA THR A 35 6.04 -10.81 2.01
C THR A 35 7.17 -10.55 1.03
N CYS A 36 8.36 -11.00 1.39
CA CYS A 36 9.57 -10.85 0.59
C CYS A 36 10.13 -12.23 0.29
N LEU A 37 9.70 -12.81 -0.82
CA LEU A 37 10.11 -14.16 -1.18
C LEU A 37 11.46 -14.08 -1.92
N ALA A 38 12.45 -14.81 -1.42
CA ALA A 38 13.76 -14.92 -2.03
C ALA A 38 14.31 -16.34 -1.88
N GLY A 39 15.18 -16.73 -2.80
CA GLY A 39 16.06 -17.88 -2.67
C GLY A 39 17.52 -17.43 -2.56
N GLY A 40 18.41 -18.35 -2.22
CA GLY A 40 19.84 -18.12 -2.03
C GLY A 40 20.38 -19.01 -0.92
N SER A 41 21.70 -19.01 -0.73
CA SER A 41 22.31 -19.73 0.40
C SER A 41 21.91 -19.11 1.74
N TRP A 42 21.63 -19.95 2.73
CA TRP A 42 21.38 -19.54 4.10
C TRP A 42 22.68 -19.07 4.80
N PRO A 43 22.60 -18.18 5.81
CA PRO A 43 21.41 -17.52 6.33
C PRO A 43 20.97 -16.33 5.46
N LEU A 44 19.69 -16.29 5.07
CA LEU A 44 19.08 -15.12 4.45
C LEU A 44 18.57 -14.17 5.53
N GLN A 45 18.95 -12.90 5.43
CA GLN A 45 18.46 -11.82 6.27
C GLN A 45 17.66 -10.83 5.45
N TYR A 46 16.59 -10.31 6.04
CA TYR A 46 15.63 -9.43 5.42
C TYR A 46 15.59 -8.11 6.19
N ARG A 47 15.34 -7.03 5.47
CA ARG A 47 15.09 -5.71 6.05
C ARG A 47 14.05 -4.98 5.23
N TRP A 48 13.10 -4.37 5.92
CA TRP A 48 12.03 -3.57 5.34
C TRP A 48 12.30 -2.08 5.49
N THR A 49 11.93 -1.33 4.45
CA THR A 49 11.85 0.12 4.47
C THR A 49 10.44 0.60 4.22
N PHE A 50 10.09 1.73 4.82
CA PHE A 50 8.89 2.52 4.59
C PHE A 50 9.32 3.91 4.16
N ASN A 51 8.90 4.37 2.97
CA ASN A 51 9.32 5.64 2.39
C ASN A 51 10.85 5.84 2.39
N ASN A 52 11.58 4.78 2.04
CA ASN A 52 13.05 4.70 2.04
C ASN A 52 13.74 4.74 3.42
N ILE A 53 12.98 4.75 4.52
CA ILE A 53 13.50 4.70 5.90
C ILE A 53 13.44 3.24 6.38
N ASN A 54 14.51 2.74 6.99
CA ASN A 54 14.51 1.38 7.57
C ASN A 54 13.53 1.34 8.76
N VAL A 55 12.59 0.40 8.73
CA VAL A 55 11.60 0.19 9.81
C VAL A 55 11.85 -1.11 10.59
N THR A 56 12.82 -1.89 10.15
CA THR A 56 13.25 -3.14 10.79
C THR A 56 14.77 -3.24 10.69
N ASP A 57 15.36 -4.01 11.60
CA ASP A 57 16.75 -4.45 11.47
C ASP A 57 16.85 -5.70 10.59
N TRP A 58 18.09 -6.07 10.24
CA TRP A 58 18.35 -7.31 9.49
C TRP A 58 17.99 -8.54 10.32
N ALA A 59 17.02 -9.31 9.84
CA ALA A 59 16.52 -10.46 10.59
C ALA A 59 16.00 -11.56 9.64
N PRO A 60 15.88 -12.84 10.05
CA PRO A 60 15.42 -13.92 9.17
C PRO A 60 13.92 -13.82 8.80
N GLN A 61 13.20 -12.81 9.28
CA GLN A 61 11.77 -12.60 9.05
C GLN A 61 11.50 -11.97 7.68
N TYR A 62 11.10 -12.80 6.73
CA TYR A 62 10.72 -12.37 5.37
C TYR A 62 9.34 -11.70 5.28
N ARG A 63 8.63 -11.53 6.40
CA ARG A 63 7.28 -10.93 6.45
C ARG A 63 7.28 -9.67 7.32
N LEU A 64 6.60 -8.63 6.85
CA LEU A 64 6.25 -7.44 7.63
C LEU A 64 4.74 -7.46 7.88
N ALA A 65 4.34 -7.49 9.16
CA ALA A 65 2.93 -7.49 9.54
C ALA A 65 2.56 -6.17 10.24
N ILE A 66 1.51 -5.53 9.75
CA ILE A 66 0.88 -4.37 10.38
C ILE A 66 -0.50 -4.85 10.87
N PRO A 67 -0.70 -5.06 12.18
CA PRO A 67 -1.92 -5.69 12.70
C PRO A 67 -3.19 -4.89 12.43
N SER A 68 -3.09 -3.56 12.44
CA SER A 68 -4.20 -2.65 12.23
C SER A 68 -3.68 -1.41 11.52
N LEU A 69 -4.06 -1.24 10.25
CA LEU A 69 -3.61 -0.14 9.41
C LEU A 69 -4.20 1.20 9.84
N LYS A 70 -3.34 2.22 9.89
CA LYS A 70 -3.71 3.63 10.02
C LYS A 70 -3.47 4.35 8.70
N ARG A 71 -4.11 5.51 8.50
CA ARG A 71 -3.87 6.36 7.30
C ARG A 71 -2.40 6.73 7.12
N THR A 72 -1.65 6.86 8.21
CA THR A 72 -0.21 7.15 8.21
C THR A 72 0.66 6.00 7.72
N ASP A 73 0.12 4.79 7.63
CA ASP A 73 0.81 3.61 7.10
C ASP A 73 0.71 3.53 5.57
N ALA A 74 -0.01 4.46 4.93
CA ALA A 74 0.01 4.59 3.48
C ALA A 74 1.39 5.08 3.00
N GLY A 75 1.96 4.41 1.99
CA GLY A 75 3.27 4.76 1.46
C GLY A 75 3.96 3.64 0.71
N LEU A 76 5.24 3.83 0.44
CA LEU A 76 6.05 2.90 -0.34
C LEU A 76 6.84 1.96 0.58
N TYR A 77 6.52 0.67 0.51
CA TYR A 77 7.25 -0.37 1.22
C TYR A 77 8.23 -1.08 0.30
N GLN A 78 9.42 -1.41 0.82
CA GLN A 78 10.42 -2.16 0.07
C GLN A 78 11.14 -3.15 0.96
N CYS A 79 11.48 -4.31 0.41
CA CYS A 79 12.30 -5.30 1.10
C CYS A 79 13.68 -5.38 0.45
N MET A 80 14.69 -5.56 1.30
CA MET A 80 16.03 -5.96 0.91
C MET A 80 16.35 -7.33 1.52
N VAL A 81 17.02 -8.19 0.77
CA VAL A 81 17.45 -9.53 1.21
C VAL A 81 18.95 -9.65 1.02
N ARG A 82 19.66 -10.20 2.02
CA ARG A 82 21.12 -10.41 1.95
C ARG A 82 21.54 -11.78 2.50
N ASN A 83 22.67 -12.27 2.01
CA ASN A 83 23.47 -13.32 2.64
C ASN A 83 24.97 -12.97 2.47
N ARG A 84 25.87 -13.93 2.76
CA ARG A 84 27.32 -13.74 2.62
C ARG A 84 27.81 -13.46 1.18
N MET A 85 27.03 -13.83 0.17
CA MET A 85 27.38 -13.64 -1.24
C MET A 85 26.89 -12.31 -1.83
N GLY A 86 25.96 -11.63 -1.17
CA GLY A 86 25.49 -10.32 -1.63
C GLY A 86 24.10 -9.95 -1.13
N ALA A 87 23.50 -8.96 -1.79
CA ALA A 87 22.16 -8.47 -1.47
C ALA A 87 21.37 -8.14 -2.73
N VAL A 88 20.05 -8.31 -2.64
CA VAL A 88 19.09 -7.94 -3.68
C VAL A 88 17.96 -7.11 -3.09
N ILE A 89 17.48 -6.14 -3.85
CA ILE A 89 16.40 -5.24 -3.44
C ILE A 89 15.16 -5.57 -4.25
N HIS A 90 14.04 -5.79 -3.57
CA HIS A 90 12.75 -6.05 -4.19
C HIS A 90 12.12 -4.78 -4.75
N ARG A 91 11.15 -4.93 -5.67
CA ARG A 91 10.36 -3.79 -6.16
C ARG A 91 9.57 -3.15 -5.01
N LYS A 92 9.37 -1.84 -5.10
CA LYS A 92 8.51 -1.11 -4.16
C LYS A 92 7.05 -1.54 -4.34
N THR A 93 6.34 -1.65 -3.23
CA THR A 93 4.89 -1.88 -3.17
C THR A 93 4.26 -0.62 -2.59
N GLU A 94 3.38 0.03 -3.35
CA GLU A 94 2.56 1.13 -2.86
C GLU A 94 1.41 0.58 -2.04
N VAL A 95 1.37 0.90 -0.75
CA VAL A 95 0.25 0.60 0.13
C VAL A 95 -0.60 1.85 0.25
N GLN A 96 -1.89 1.70 -0.06
CA GLN A 96 -2.88 2.73 0.12
C GLN A 96 -3.92 2.26 1.13
N VAL A 97 -4.30 3.15 2.04
CA VAL A 97 -5.27 2.85 3.09
C VAL A 97 -6.61 3.46 2.70
N ALA A 98 -7.61 2.61 2.49
CA ALA A 98 -8.96 3.03 2.15
C ALA A 98 -9.75 3.43 3.40
N PHE A 99 -10.37 4.60 3.34
CA PHE A 99 -11.16 5.18 4.42
C PHE A 99 -12.23 6.12 3.87
N LEU A 100 -13.30 6.29 4.62
CA LEU A 100 -14.35 7.27 4.37
C LEU A 100 -14.58 8.07 5.66
N GLY A 101 -14.36 9.38 5.57
CA GLY A 101 -14.67 10.30 6.65
C GLY A 101 -16.17 10.60 6.74
N THR A 102 -16.51 11.56 7.58
CA THR A 102 -17.87 12.11 7.71
C THR A 102 -17.94 13.47 7.03
N PHE A 103 -19.13 13.86 6.59
CA PHE A 103 -19.37 15.23 6.15
C PHE A 103 -19.30 16.19 7.34
N SER A 104 -18.93 17.45 7.07
CA SER A 104 -19.18 18.53 8.02
C SER A 104 -20.69 18.66 8.26
N ALA A 105 -21.09 18.91 9.50
CA ALA A 105 -22.49 19.15 9.87
C ALA A 105 -23.03 20.50 9.39
N GLU A 106 -22.22 21.31 8.71
CA GLU A 106 -22.59 22.65 8.29
C GLU A 106 -23.46 22.64 7.03
N GLU A 107 -24.67 23.19 7.15
CA GLU A 107 -25.56 23.39 6.03
C GLU A 107 -25.05 24.53 5.14
N GLN A 108 -24.93 24.28 3.84
CA GLN A 108 -24.46 25.29 2.88
C GLN A 108 -25.64 25.93 2.16
N ARG A 109 -25.73 27.26 2.21
CA ARG A 109 -26.68 28.04 1.42
C ARG A 109 -25.98 28.63 0.20
N LYS A 110 -26.59 28.46 -0.98
CA LYS A 110 -26.13 29.09 -2.22
C LYS A 110 -27.28 29.78 -2.94
N THR A 111 -27.11 31.07 -3.23
CA THR A 111 -28.03 31.86 -4.04
C THR A 111 -27.42 32.08 -5.42
N VAL A 112 -28.23 32.01 -6.47
CA VAL A 112 -27.82 32.21 -7.85
C VAL A 112 -28.79 33.13 -8.57
N ILE A 113 -28.28 33.94 -9.50
CA ILE A 113 -29.11 34.78 -10.36
C ILE A 113 -29.82 33.88 -11.38
N GLN A 114 -31.09 34.17 -11.65
CA GLN A 114 -31.87 33.46 -12.66
C GLN A 114 -31.14 33.45 -14.03
N GLY A 115 -31.17 32.30 -14.70
CA GLY A 115 -30.48 32.11 -15.99
C GLY A 115 -28.96 31.89 -15.88
N ARG A 116 -28.38 31.96 -14.68
CA ARG A 116 -26.97 31.59 -14.45
C ARG A 116 -26.85 30.16 -13.90
N PRO A 117 -25.76 29.45 -14.21
CA PRO A 117 -25.57 28.10 -13.72
C PRO A 117 -25.35 28.07 -12.20
N ALA A 118 -26.02 27.14 -11.53
CA ALA A 118 -25.78 26.82 -10.12
C ALA A 118 -24.71 25.73 -10.01
N ILE A 119 -23.55 26.08 -9.45
CA ILE A 119 -22.47 25.13 -9.18
C ILE A 119 -22.59 24.67 -7.73
N ILE A 120 -23.05 23.45 -7.47
CA ILE A 120 -23.08 22.88 -6.13
C ILE A 120 -21.88 21.95 -5.99
N SER A 121 -20.95 22.33 -5.12
CA SER A 121 -19.75 21.53 -4.86
C SER A 121 -20.06 20.46 -3.82
N LEU A 122 -19.39 19.30 -3.93
CA LEU A 122 -19.44 18.31 -2.86
C LEU A 122 -18.90 18.95 -1.56
N PRO A 123 -19.58 18.82 -0.41
CA PRO A 123 -19.03 19.26 0.86
C PRO A 123 -17.68 18.58 1.13
N PRO A 124 -16.75 19.23 1.87
CA PRO A 124 -15.47 18.63 2.20
C PRO A 124 -15.63 17.23 2.82
N LEU A 125 -15.05 16.22 2.18
CA LEU A 125 -15.12 14.83 2.60
C LEU A 125 -13.75 14.17 2.44
N ALA A 126 -13.08 13.92 3.57
CA ALA A 126 -11.84 13.17 3.59
C ALA A 126 -12.13 11.72 3.19
N SER A 127 -11.59 11.27 2.06
CA SER A 127 -11.86 9.93 1.54
C SER A 127 -10.72 9.43 0.66
N PHE A 128 -10.48 8.13 0.72
CA PHE A 128 -9.65 7.42 -0.23
C PHE A 128 -10.24 6.01 -0.46
N PRO A 129 -10.44 5.56 -1.72
CA PRO A 129 -10.34 6.34 -2.95
C PRO A 129 -11.44 7.43 -3.03
N ARG A 130 -11.46 8.21 -4.12
CA ARG A 130 -12.57 9.14 -4.37
C ARG A 130 -13.90 8.39 -4.41
N PRO A 131 -14.94 8.86 -3.69
CA PRO A 131 -16.20 8.15 -3.59
C PRO A 131 -17.04 8.33 -4.86
N LEU A 132 -17.95 7.39 -5.09
CA LEU A 132 -19.03 7.58 -6.03
C LEU A 132 -20.07 8.52 -5.39
N VAL A 133 -20.44 9.58 -6.11
CA VAL A 133 -21.38 10.60 -5.64
C VAL A 133 -22.69 10.51 -6.43
N THR A 134 -23.81 10.60 -5.73
CA THR A 134 -25.15 10.74 -6.33
C THR A 134 -25.83 11.96 -5.72
N TRP A 135 -26.34 12.85 -6.58
CA TRP A 135 -27.05 14.05 -6.15
C TRP A 135 -28.54 13.77 -5.98
N TYR A 136 -29.14 14.41 -4.97
CA TYR A 136 -30.57 14.38 -4.71
C TYR A 136 -31.09 15.80 -4.53
N LYS A 137 -32.33 16.03 -4.96
CA LYS A 137 -33.10 17.25 -4.70
C LYS A 137 -34.48 16.83 -4.23
N ASP A 138 -34.91 17.31 -3.06
CA ASP A 138 -36.22 17.04 -2.49
C ASP A 138 -36.57 15.53 -2.49
N GLY A 139 -35.60 14.70 -2.11
CA GLY A 139 -35.71 13.24 -2.09
C GLY A 139 -35.57 12.53 -3.45
N HIS A 140 -35.49 13.26 -4.56
CA HIS A 140 -35.40 12.69 -5.90
C HIS A 140 -33.97 12.69 -6.43
N LYS A 141 -33.53 11.56 -6.98
CA LYS A 141 -32.20 11.43 -7.59
C LYS A 141 -32.09 12.33 -8.82
N ILE A 142 -31.06 13.16 -8.85
CA ILE A 142 -30.73 13.96 -10.03
C ILE A 142 -29.92 13.08 -10.99
N ILE A 143 -30.41 12.93 -12.22
CA ILE A 143 -29.75 12.21 -13.31
C ILE A 143 -29.15 13.26 -14.25
N PRO A 144 -27.87 13.15 -14.66
CA PRO A 144 -27.28 14.06 -15.64
C PRO A 144 -28.08 14.07 -16.94
N ASN A 145 -28.42 15.27 -17.43
CA ASN A 145 -28.95 15.45 -18.78
C ASN A 145 -27.80 15.89 -19.69
N ASN A 146 -27.36 15.03 -20.61
CA ASN A 146 -26.25 15.29 -21.54
C ASN A 146 -26.71 15.96 -22.85
N GLN A 147 -27.68 16.87 -22.76
CA GLN A 147 -28.09 17.66 -23.94
C GLN A 147 -27.12 18.78 -24.24
#